data_AF-A0A8X6Y9P8-F1
#
_entry.id   AF-A0A8X6Y9P8-F1
#
_cell.length_a   1.000
_cell.length_b   1.000
_cell.length_c   1.000
_cell.angle_alpha   90.00
_cell.angle_beta   90.00
_cell.angle_gamma   90.00
#
_symmetry.space_group_name_H-M   'P 1'
#
loop_
_entity.id
_entity.type
_entity.pdbx_description
1 polymer ?
#
loop_
_entity_poly.entity_id
_entity_poly.type
_entity_poly.pdbx_seq_one_letter_code
_entity_poly.pdbx_strand_id
1 'polypeptide(L)' 'MVEQTIRTILPTITISMKDSGYKKRDLRIKQAKRNLNNIATKPRDETPFEMLHGYLPFKDSIFRKASNKEAYKCNATKEI' A
#
# COMPACT_ATOMS: atom_id res chain seq x y z
N MET A 1 20.02 -5.14 12.82
CA MET A 1 19.13 -4.67 11.72
C MET A 1 17.67 -5.01 11.97
N VAL A 2 17.31 -6.25 12.27
CA VAL A 2 15.91 -6.67 12.51
C VAL A 2 15.24 -5.88 13.64
N GLU A 3 15.95 -5.61 14.74
CA GLU A 3 15.42 -4.82 15.86
C GLU A 3 15.02 -3.40 15.45
N GLN A 4 15.81 -2.75 14.60
CA GLN A 4 15.48 -1.41 14.08
C GLN A 4 14.22 -1.47 13.21
N THR A 5 14.11 -2.49 12.35
CA THR A 5 12.92 -2.73 11.55
C THR A 5 11.69 -2.94 12.42
N ILE A 6 11.81 -3.72 13.50
CA ILE A 6 10.71 -3.94 14.46
C ILE A 6 10.30 -2.62 15.13
N ARG A 7 11.26 -1.80 15.56
CA ARG A 7 11.01 -0.47 16.15
C ARG A 7 10.28 0.47 15.19
N THR A 8 10.45 0.31 13.87
CA THR A 8 9.73 1.09 12.86
C THR A 8 8.35 0.50 12.54
N ILE A 9 8.24 -0.82 12.38
CA ILE A 9 6.99 -1.48 11.98
C ILE A 9 5.90 -1.36 13.06
N LEU A 10 6.24 -1.59 14.33
CA LEU A 10 5.26 -1.63 15.42
C LEU A 10 4.49 -0.31 15.56
N PRO A 11 5.14 0.87 15.63
CA PRO A 11 4.43 2.15 15.67
C PRO A 11 3.57 2.39 14.42
N THR A 12 4.08 2.08 13.22
CA THR A 12 3.32 2.28 11.97
C THR A 12 2.03 1.46 11.94
N ILE A 13 2.09 0.19 12.38
CA ILE A 13 0.90 -0.67 12.49
C ILE A 13 -0.05 -0.11 13.54
N THR A 14 0.44 0.22 14.75
CA THR A 14 -0.37 0.77 15.84
C THR A 14 -1.11 2.04 15.42
N ILE A 15 -0.43 2.98 14.74
CA ILE A 15 -1.04 4.20 14.20
C ILE A 15 -2.10 3.86 13.15
N SER A 16 -1.80 2.94 12.22
CA SER A 16 -2.74 2.54 11.16
C SER A 16 -4.02 1.85 11.68
N MET A 17 -3.96 1.32 12.91
CA MET A 17 -5.04 0.60 13.57
C MET A 17 -5.87 1.47 14.52
N LYS A 18 -5.42 2.70 14.84
CA LYS A 18 -6.05 3.58 15.85
C LYS A 18 -7.52 3.90 15.56
N ASP A 19 -7.89 4.02 14.28
CA ASP A 19 -9.24 4.45 13.84
C ASP A 19 -10.09 3.34 13.19
N SER A 20 -9.69 2.07 13.29
CA SER A 20 -10.40 0.98 12.60
C SER A 20 -10.77 -0.19 13.50
N GLY A 21 -12.04 -0.63 13.42
CA GLY A 21 -12.48 -1.87 14.04
C GLY A 21 -11.74 -3.10 13.50
N TYR A 22 -11.71 -4.16 14.30
CA TYR A 22 -10.95 -5.40 14.06
C TYR A 22 -11.14 -6.00 12.64
N LYS A 23 -12.31 -5.81 12.02
CA LYS A 23 -12.66 -6.35 10.69
C LYS A 23 -11.75 -5.90 9.55
N LYS A 24 -11.02 -4.78 9.70
CA LYS A 24 -10.09 -4.24 8.67
C LYS A 24 -8.62 -4.40 9.03
N ARG A 25 -8.30 -5.17 10.08
CA ARG A 25 -6.93 -5.31 10.59
C ARG A 25 -5.95 -5.80 9.51
N ASP A 26 -6.28 -6.89 8.82
CA ASP A 26 -5.39 -7.46 7.81
C ASP A 26 -5.16 -6.51 6.62
N LEU A 27 -6.20 -5.78 6.22
CA LEU A 27 -6.10 -4.77 5.17
C LEU A 27 -5.16 -3.63 5.60
N ARG A 28 -5.25 -3.18 6.86
CA ARG A 28 -4.37 -2.14 7.41
C ARG A 28 -2.92 -2.62 7.52
N ILE A 29 -2.69 -3.86 7.93
CA ILE A 29 -1.34 -4.44 7.98
C ILE A 29 -0.75 -4.51 6.57
N LYS A 30 -1.53 -4.96 5.57
CA LYS A 30 -1.11 -4.96 4.16
C LYS A 30 -0.77 -3.55 3.67
N GLN A 31 -1.59 -2.55 4.02
CA GLN A 31 -1.33 -1.15 3.67
C GLN A 31 -0.07 -0.61 4.36
N ALA A 32 0.12 -0.89 5.64
CA ALA A 32 1.29 -0.45 6.40
C ALA A 32 2.58 -1.06 5.83
N LYS A 33 2.59 -2.37 5.55
CA LYS A 33 3.70 -3.05 4.88
C LYS A 33 4.03 -2.40 3.54
N ARG A 34 3.01 -2.12 2.73
CA ARG A 34 3.19 -1.48 1.43
C ARG A 34 3.79 -0.07 1.57
N ASN A 35 3.26 0.73 2.49
CA ASN A 35 3.75 2.09 2.72
C ASN A 35 5.23 2.06 3.13
N LEU A 36 5.62 1.19 4.06
CA LEU A 36 7.01 1.09 4.52
C LEU A 36 7.99 0.72 3.39
N ASN A 37 7.56 -0.10 2.43
CA ASN A 37 8.40 -0.49 1.30
C ASN A 37 8.45 0.54 0.16
N ASN A 38 7.46 1.44 0.09
CA ASN A 38 7.31 2.40 -1.01
C ASN A 38 7.58 3.86 -0.58
N ILE A 39 7.93 4.10 0.68
CA ILE A 39 8.36 5.42 1.14
C ILE A 39 9.88 5.51 0.94
N ALA A 40 10.31 6.60 0.29
CA ALA A 40 11.72 6.86 0.08
C ALA A 40 12.44 7.00 1.43
N THR A 41 13.56 6.32 1.55
CA THR A 41 14.41 6.45 2.73
C THR A 41 15.47 7.52 2.48
N LYS A 42 15.53 8.53 3.36
CA LYS A 42 16.68 9.44 3.38
C LYS A 42 17.89 8.63 3.86
N PRO A 43 19.06 8.70 3.19
CA PRO A 43 19.54 9.78 2.32
C PRO A 43 19.52 9.50 0.80
N ARG A 44 19.08 8.32 0.35
CA ARG A 44 19.24 7.91 -1.05
C ARG A 44 18.09 8.33 -1.97
N ASP A 45 17.01 8.87 -1.42
CA ASP A 45 15.74 9.15 -2.12
C ASP A 45 15.14 7.93 -2.87
N GLU A 46 15.69 6.74 -2.64
CA GLU A 46 15.23 5.45 -3.11
C GLU A 46 14.33 4.79 -2.04
N THR A 47 13.31 4.09 -2.51
CA THR A 47 12.45 3.25 -1.69
C THR A 47 13.11 1.89 -1.42
N PRO A 48 12.82 1.23 -0.29
CA PRO A 48 13.28 -0.14 -0.06
C PRO A 48 12.88 -1.11 -1.18
N PHE A 49 11.74 -0.88 -1.83
CA PHE A 49 11.30 -1.64 -3.00
C PHE A 49 12.24 -1.45 -4.20
N GLU A 50 12.57 -0.20 -4.55
CA GLU A 50 13.50 0.10 -5.64
C GLU A 50 14.89 -0.45 -5.36
N MET A 51 15.38 -0.30 -4.13
CA MET A 51 16.69 -0.81 -3.74
C MET A 51 16.77 -2.34 -3.85
N LEU A 52 15.67 -3.05 -3.60
CA LEU A 52 15.63 -4.51 -3.68
C LEU A 52 15.44 -5.02 -5.12
N HIS A 53 14.64 -4.33 -5.93
CA HIS A 53 14.16 -4.84 -7.21
C HIS A 53 14.76 -4.13 -8.43
N GLY A 54 15.35 -2.95 -8.26
CA GLY A 54 15.94 -2.15 -9.34
C GLY A 54 14.92 -1.42 -10.23
N TYR A 55 13.63 -1.42 -9.88
CA TYR A 55 12.59 -0.70 -10.61
C TYR A 55 11.58 -0.01 -9.67
N LEU A 56 10.88 1.01 -10.18
CA LEU A 56 9.94 1.82 -9.42
C LEU A 56 8.71 1.01 -8.96
N PRO A 57 8.19 1.23 -7.74
CA PRO A 57 6.99 0.54 -7.27
C PRO A 57 5.79 0.92 -8.13
N PHE A 58 4.99 -0.09 -8.45
CA PHE A 58 3.81 0.06 -9.29
C PHE A 58 2.78 1.00 -8.62
N LYS A 59 2.39 2.07 -9.31
CA LYS A 59 1.46 3.08 -8.78
C LYS A 59 0.01 2.59 -8.89
N ASP A 60 -0.60 2.27 -7.74
CA ASP A 60 -2.01 1.86 -7.63
C ASP A 60 -3.01 2.86 -8.22
N SER A 61 -2.65 4.14 -8.30
CA SER A 61 -3.51 5.18 -8.88
C SER A 61 -3.85 4.93 -10.35
N ILE A 62 -2.99 4.17 -11.05
CA ILE A 62 -3.20 3.78 -12.45
C ILE A 62 -4.30 2.71 -12.54
N PHE A 63 -4.27 1.71 -11.67
CA PHE A 63 -5.25 0.61 -11.70
C PHE A 63 -6.55 0.90 -10.97
N ARG A 64 -6.55 1.72 -9.91
CA ARG A 64 -7.80 2.14 -9.26
C ARG A 64 -8.67 2.99 -10.20
N LYS A 65 -8.06 3.74 -11.13
CA LYS A 65 -8.76 4.39 -12.24
C LYS A 65 -9.25 3.39 -13.29
N ALA A 66 -8.44 2.36 -13.60
CA ALA A 66 -8.80 1.34 -14.58
C ALA A 66 -9.97 0.44 -14.10
N SER A 67 -9.93 -0.06 -12.87
CA SER A 67 -11.01 -0.92 -12.33
C SER A 67 -12.32 -0.16 -12.16
N ASN A 68 -12.27 1.14 -11.84
CA ASN A 68 -13.46 1.99 -11.82
C ASN A 68 -14.00 2.16 -13.25
N LYS A 69 -13.16 2.49 -14.24
CA LYS A 69 -13.57 2.60 -15.64
C LYS A 69 -14.20 1.31 -16.20
N GLU A 70 -13.69 0.14 -15.83
CA GLU A 70 -14.27 -1.14 -16.25
C GLU A 70 -15.53 -1.53 -15.48
N ALA A 71 -15.62 -1.20 -14.18
CA ALA A 71 -16.84 -1.42 -13.40
C ALA A 71 -18.04 -0.60 -13.94
N TYR A 72 -17.82 0.61 -14.45
CA TYR A 72 -18.88 1.39 -15.10
C TYR A 72 -19.30 0.81 -16.47
N LYS A 73 -18.42 0.10 -17.19
CA LYS A 73 -18.76 -0.56 -18.46
C LYS A 73 -19.56 -1.85 -18.27
N CYS A 74 -19.25 -2.64 -17.23
CA CYS A 74 -19.96 -3.89 -16.95
C CYS A 74 -21.39 -3.72 -16.42
N ASN A 75 -21.75 -2.53 -15.94
CA ASN A 75 -23.11 -2.23 -15.47
C ASN A 75 -23.99 -1.55 -16.55
N ALA A 76 -23.40 -0.95 -17.58
CA ALA A 76 -24.13 -0.29 -18.67
C ALA A 76 -24.64 -1.26 -19.76
N THR A 77 -24.26 -2.54 -19.70
CA THR A 77 -24.61 -3.57 -20.70
C THR A 77 -25.65 -4.57 -20.18
N LYS A 78 -26.21 -4.36 -18.98
CA LYS A 78 -27.23 -5.24 -18.37
C LYS A 78 -28.66 -4.68 -18.40
N GLU A 79 -28.87 -3.54 -19.04
CA GLU A 79 -30.20 -2.95 -19.25
C GLU A 79 -30.44 -2.67 -20.74
N ILE A 80 -30.62 -3.73 -21.54
CA ILE A 80 -31.49 -3.75 -22.74
C ILE A 80 -32.09 -5.16 -22.83
#